data_AF-A0A813ME26-F1
#
_entry.id   AF-A0A813ME26-F1
#
_cell.length_a   1.000
_cell.length_b   1.000
_cell.length_c   1.000
_cell.angle_alpha   90.00
_cell.angle_beta   90.00
_cell.angle_gamma   90.00
#
_symmetry.space_group_name_H-M   'P 1'
#
loop_
_entity.id
_entity.type
_entity.pdbx_description
1 polymer ?
#
loop_
_entity_poly.entity_id
_entity_poly.type
_entity_poly.pdbx_seq_one_letter_code
_entity_poly.pdbx_strand_id
1 'polypeptide(L)'
;MKLVVIFLFLVLNQLNAYWLGTCIKANCEDALKLCNGCYGEHGCKSCVSSLNLECIECVNDIYNKNDLDIIGSAAYMICDSQDSLQVNACHLFCRGQYIKTGNCIDNQNIPICQCNNNQQTTIGTKLATLSSSSTTTTTKTKTSPYILNLDFKSKLNVSFQHGNYPILSLPNGDLLRSSDMNIQIWDTEKGVIKRNLTSSIIHPWLLGLLSNGDLVATYGGLLMNQILVWDMNETSKEPVKRILETHFPMGCLTVLKNDDLAFGPFFNRGNEEDTLDIMIMDSKNGLIKQRLVGHSKIVRQLIELSNNRLVSCSDDKTVKVWNLLNGTLIHNLQHPERVESVALLKNGQLACGLYNGHIHIWNIDDGTYVRTIFISKYPTERLKVLNNGYLLGGSSFGYLKIWNPDDGTLKSSFDTNQLILRMEFLSNGKLVTSSNDDFIVWS
;
A
#
# COMPACT_ATOMS: atom_id res chain seq x y z
N MET A 1 64.80 -32.69 21.64
CA MET A 1 64.79 -31.30 21.15
C MET A 1 64.05 -31.31 19.82
N LYS A 2 62.73 -31.00 19.83
CA LYS A 2 62.09 -29.82 19.18
C LYS A 2 62.33 -29.79 17.65
N LEU A 3 61.40 -30.14 16.74
CA LEU A 3 60.01 -29.69 16.46
C LEU A 3 59.94 -28.24 15.91
N VAL A 4 59.80 -28.11 14.57
CA VAL A 4 59.28 -26.98 13.75
C VAL A 4 59.01 -27.58 12.34
N VAL A 5 57.80 -27.95 11.90
CA VAL A 5 56.62 -27.19 11.43
C VAL A 5 56.87 -26.25 10.23
N ILE A 6 56.58 -26.81 9.04
CA ILE A 6 55.79 -26.27 7.91
C ILE A 6 55.94 -24.78 7.56
N PHE A 7 56.42 -24.51 6.33
CA PHE A 7 55.91 -23.43 5.47
C PHE A 7 56.09 -23.85 4.00
N LEU A 8 55.06 -24.49 3.44
CA LEU A 8 54.85 -24.53 1.98
C LEU A 8 53.66 -23.61 1.70
N PHE A 9 53.95 -22.37 1.30
CA PHE A 9 52.96 -21.41 0.80
C PHE A 9 52.43 -21.89 -0.56
N LEU A 10 51.50 -22.84 -0.52
CA LEU A 10 50.45 -22.95 -1.53
C LEU A 10 49.27 -22.15 -0.98
N VAL A 11 49.13 -20.92 -1.46
CA VAL A 11 47.93 -20.10 -1.31
C VAL A 11 46.83 -20.79 -2.12
N LEU A 12 46.25 -21.84 -1.54
CA LEU A 12 44.97 -22.40 -1.98
C LEU A 12 43.88 -21.64 -1.24
N ASN A 13 43.09 -20.91 -2.03
CA ASN A 13 41.81 -20.28 -1.71
C ASN A 13 41.03 -20.96 -0.56
N GLN A 14 41.26 -20.54 0.68
CA GLN A 14 40.49 -20.99 1.85
C GLN A 14 39.47 -19.97 2.36
N LEU A 15 39.22 -18.87 1.64
CA LEU A 15 38.19 -17.90 2.01
C LEU A 15 36.81 -18.20 1.39
N ASN A 16 36.77 -19.02 0.34
CA ASN A 16 35.54 -19.26 -0.43
C ASN A 16 34.86 -20.62 -0.15
N ALA A 17 35.02 -21.19 1.06
CA ALA A 17 34.50 -22.53 1.36
C ALA A 17 33.64 -22.59 2.64
N TYR A 18 33.49 -21.50 3.38
CA TYR A 18 32.70 -21.49 4.61
C TYR A 18 31.19 -21.38 4.36
N TRP A 19 30.75 -20.72 3.28
CA TRP A 19 29.32 -20.43 3.04
C TRP A 19 28.49 -21.66 2.61
N LEU A 20 29.08 -22.58 1.83
CA LEU A 20 28.42 -23.80 1.34
C LEU A 20 28.50 -24.96 2.33
N GLY A 21 29.50 -24.95 3.21
CA GLY A 21 29.75 -26.04 4.15
C GLY A 21 28.61 -26.22 5.16
N THR A 22 27.88 -25.15 5.50
CA THR A 22 26.72 -25.18 6.41
C THR A 22 25.46 -25.70 5.70
N CYS A 23 25.12 -25.17 4.52
CA CYS A 23 23.95 -25.61 3.74
C CYS A 23 24.07 -27.06 3.22
N ILE A 24 25.27 -27.50 2.81
CA ILE A 24 25.51 -28.88 2.34
C ILE A 24 25.41 -29.87 3.51
N LYS A 25 25.85 -29.49 4.73
CA LYS A 25 25.75 -30.35 5.92
C LYS A 25 24.30 -30.61 6.35
N ALA A 26 23.36 -29.75 5.96
CA ALA A 26 21.95 -29.80 6.38
C ALA A 26 20.98 -30.39 5.32
N ASN A 27 21.48 -30.90 4.17
CA ASN A 27 20.64 -31.47 3.09
C ASN A 27 19.50 -30.52 2.60
N CYS A 28 19.73 -29.21 2.54
CA CYS A 28 18.70 -28.20 2.26
C CYS A 28 18.36 -27.98 0.76
N GLU A 29 18.88 -28.80 -0.16
CA GLU A 29 18.77 -28.58 -1.60
C GLU A 29 17.32 -28.58 -2.11
N ASP A 30 16.49 -29.50 -1.61
CA ASP A 30 15.09 -29.63 -2.03
C ASP A 30 14.20 -28.52 -1.43
N ALA A 31 14.49 -28.10 -0.20
CA ALA A 31 13.78 -26.99 0.45
C ALA A 31 14.01 -25.66 -0.30
N LEU A 32 15.24 -25.41 -0.75
CA LEU A 32 15.58 -24.23 -1.55
C LEU A 32 14.96 -24.27 -2.95
N LYS A 33 14.89 -25.45 -3.61
CA LYS A 33 14.21 -25.62 -4.91
C LYS A 33 12.71 -25.31 -4.83
N LEU A 34 12.03 -25.68 -3.74
CA LEU A 34 10.61 -25.40 -3.52
C LEU A 34 10.35 -23.93 -3.15
N CYS A 35 11.35 -23.21 -2.64
CA CYS A 35 11.26 -21.76 -2.39
C CYS A 35 11.23 -20.90 -3.65
N ASN A 36 11.31 -21.48 -4.84
CA ASN A 36 11.17 -20.76 -6.11
C ASN A 36 9.82 -20.05 -6.31
N GLY A 37 8.81 -20.31 -5.47
CA GLY A 37 7.55 -19.54 -5.42
C GLY A 37 7.54 -18.38 -4.41
N CYS A 38 8.55 -18.30 -3.56
CA CYS A 38 8.65 -17.36 -2.45
C CYS A 38 9.46 -16.12 -2.91
N TYR A 39 8.92 -14.91 -2.69
CA TYR A 39 9.49 -13.65 -3.17
C TYR A 39 10.07 -12.83 -2.01
N GLY A 40 11.34 -12.43 -2.14
CA GLY A 40 12.07 -11.68 -1.12
C GLY A 40 12.64 -12.54 0.00
N GLU A 41 13.56 -11.96 0.78
CA GLU A 41 14.30 -12.61 1.88
C GLU A 41 13.36 -13.25 2.91
N HIS A 42 12.39 -12.49 3.43
CA HIS A 42 11.45 -12.96 4.45
C HIS A 42 10.43 -13.97 3.91
N GLY A 43 10.03 -13.83 2.64
CA GLY A 43 9.18 -14.81 1.96
C GLY A 43 9.87 -16.16 1.90
N CYS A 44 11.16 -16.19 1.55
CA CYS A 44 11.95 -17.43 1.53
C CYS A 44 12.20 -17.98 2.93
N LYS A 45 12.51 -17.14 3.94
CA LYS A 45 12.67 -17.59 5.33
C LYS A 45 11.40 -18.25 5.89
N SER A 46 10.23 -17.65 5.65
CA SER A 46 8.94 -18.21 6.08
C SER A 46 8.56 -19.49 5.34
N CYS A 47 8.96 -19.58 4.08
CA CYS A 47 8.74 -20.74 3.20
C CYS A 47 9.63 -21.90 3.66
N VAL A 48 10.90 -21.63 3.96
CA VAL A 48 11.84 -22.59 4.53
C VAL A 48 11.45 -23.00 5.94
N SER A 49 11.04 -22.07 6.81
CA SER A 49 10.61 -22.40 8.18
C SER A 49 9.39 -23.32 8.20
N SER A 50 8.50 -23.22 7.21
CA SER A 50 7.34 -24.11 7.05
C SER A 50 7.71 -25.53 6.60
N LEU A 51 8.89 -25.72 5.99
CA LEU A 51 9.33 -26.98 5.39
C LEU A 51 10.41 -27.69 6.22
N ASN A 52 11.44 -26.96 6.64
CA ASN A 52 12.51 -27.45 7.50
C ASN A 52 13.21 -26.29 8.25
N LEU A 53 12.97 -26.22 9.56
CA LEU A 53 13.54 -25.20 10.46
C LEU A 53 15.08 -25.17 10.47
N GLU A 54 15.74 -26.31 10.26
CA GLU A 54 17.21 -26.41 10.25
C GLU A 54 17.84 -25.66 9.07
N CYS A 55 17.06 -25.34 8.03
CA CYS A 55 17.51 -24.62 6.85
C CYS A 55 17.37 -23.08 6.97
N ILE A 56 16.81 -22.56 8.08
CA ILE A 56 16.63 -21.11 8.28
C ILE A 56 17.98 -20.38 8.36
N GLU A 57 18.97 -20.97 9.04
CA GLU A 57 20.32 -20.41 9.12
C GLU A 57 20.96 -20.28 7.73
N CYS A 58 20.81 -21.31 6.89
CA CYS A 58 21.26 -21.28 5.49
C CYS A 58 20.61 -20.14 4.68
N VAL A 59 19.33 -19.86 4.89
CA VAL A 59 18.64 -18.72 4.24
C VAL A 59 19.13 -17.38 4.78
N ASN A 60 19.34 -17.26 6.09
CA ASN A 60 19.91 -16.05 6.69
C ASN A 60 21.29 -15.72 6.09
N ASP A 61 22.13 -16.74 5.92
CA ASP A 61 23.45 -16.60 5.31
C ASP A 61 23.36 -16.16 3.83
N ILE A 62 22.45 -16.71 3.03
CA ILE A 62 22.26 -16.32 1.62
C ILE A 62 21.90 -14.83 1.46
N TYR A 63 21.16 -14.25 2.41
CA TYR A 63 20.68 -12.87 2.33
C TYR A 63 21.51 -11.87 3.12
N ASN A 64 22.55 -12.33 3.82
CA ASN A 64 23.41 -11.45 4.61
C ASN A 64 24.27 -10.56 3.71
N LYS A 65 24.08 -9.24 3.82
CA LYS A 65 24.78 -8.23 3.00
C LYS A 65 26.28 -8.09 3.31
N ASN A 66 26.75 -8.69 4.40
CA ASN A 66 28.16 -8.62 4.82
C ASN A 66 29.06 -9.61 4.04
N ASP A 67 28.47 -10.52 3.28
CA ASP A 67 29.18 -11.61 2.60
C ASP A 67 29.31 -11.38 1.07
N LEU A 68 29.24 -10.12 0.63
CA LEU A 68 29.47 -9.74 -0.77
C LEU A 68 30.95 -9.45 -1.01
N ASP A 69 31.50 -10.05 -2.06
CA ASP A 69 32.87 -9.80 -2.49
C ASP A 69 32.96 -8.46 -3.23
N ILE A 70 33.93 -7.63 -2.82
CA ILE A 70 34.18 -6.34 -3.44
C ILE A 70 35.20 -6.53 -4.57
N ILE A 71 34.75 -6.36 -5.81
CA ILE A 71 35.61 -6.39 -7.01
C ILE A 71 35.62 -4.99 -7.60
N GLY A 72 36.74 -4.28 -7.44
CA GLY A 72 36.83 -2.86 -7.78
C GLY A 72 36.02 -1.99 -6.81
N SER A 73 35.01 -1.28 -7.31
CA SER A 73 34.12 -0.41 -6.52
C SER A 73 32.70 -0.98 -6.33
N ALA A 74 32.44 -2.20 -6.80
CA ALA A 74 31.13 -2.83 -6.76
C ALA A 74 31.17 -4.15 -5.96
N ALA A 75 30.10 -4.41 -5.22
CA ALA A 75 29.91 -5.62 -4.41
C ALA A 75 29.13 -6.65 -5.22
N TYR A 76 29.66 -7.86 -5.35
CA TYR A 76 29.06 -8.96 -6.10
C TYR A 76 28.91 -10.18 -5.21
N MET A 77 27.88 -10.99 -5.49
CA MET A 77 27.82 -12.34 -4.95
C MET A 77 28.52 -13.27 -5.94
N ILE A 78 29.49 -14.06 -5.49
CA ILE A 78 30.21 -15.04 -6.30
C ILE A 78 29.36 -16.31 -6.40
N CYS A 79 29.24 -16.90 -7.59
CA CYS A 79 28.50 -18.14 -7.74
C CYS A 79 28.94 -18.95 -8.96
N ASP A 80 29.13 -20.26 -8.76
CA ASP A 80 29.48 -21.22 -9.80
C ASP A 80 28.25 -21.65 -10.61
N SER A 81 28.33 -21.53 -11.94
CA SER A 81 27.27 -21.93 -12.87
C SER A 81 27.05 -23.44 -12.95
N GLN A 82 28.05 -24.26 -12.57
CA GLN A 82 27.97 -25.72 -12.59
C GLN A 82 27.39 -26.29 -11.28
N ASP A 83 27.28 -25.47 -10.24
CA ASP A 83 26.69 -25.84 -8.95
C ASP A 83 25.23 -25.38 -8.88
N SER A 84 24.30 -26.34 -8.96
CA SER A 84 22.86 -26.06 -8.92
C SER A 84 22.40 -25.33 -7.65
N LEU A 85 23.09 -25.53 -6.52
CA LEU A 85 22.77 -24.82 -5.28
C LEU A 85 23.16 -23.34 -5.38
N GLN A 86 24.34 -23.06 -5.95
CA GLN A 86 24.83 -21.68 -6.11
C GLN A 86 24.03 -20.90 -7.15
N VAL A 87 23.55 -21.55 -8.21
CA VAL A 87 22.61 -20.96 -9.17
C VAL A 87 21.30 -20.59 -8.48
N ASN A 88 20.75 -21.46 -7.63
CA ASN A 88 19.52 -21.18 -6.88
C ASN A 88 19.74 -20.06 -5.85
N ALA A 89 20.87 -20.05 -5.15
CA ALA A 89 21.25 -18.98 -4.23
C ALA A 89 21.34 -17.63 -4.96
N CYS A 90 21.92 -17.59 -6.16
CA CYS A 90 21.94 -16.39 -7.01
C CYS A 90 20.55 -15.91 -7.41
N HIS A 91 19.68 -16.84 -7.79
CA HIS A 91 18.30 -16.51 -8.09
C HIS A 91 17.57 -15.90 -6.89
N LEU A 92 17.74 -16.50 -5.70
CA LEU A 92 17.15 -16.08 -4.45
C LEU A 92 17.69 -14.74 -3.97
N PHE A 93 19.00 -14.53 -4.02
CA PHE A 93 19.68 -13.27 -3.72
C PHE A 93 19.13 -12.12 -4.58
N CYS A 94 19.04 -12.32 -5.90
CA CYS A 94 18.47 -11.32 -6.80
C CYS A 94 16.99 -11.02 -6.51
N ARG A 95 16.20 -12.02 -6.10
CA ARG A 95 14.82 -11.80 -5.63
C ARG A 95 14.75 -11.04 -4.32
N GLY A 96 15.70 -11.24 -3.40
CA GLY A 96 15.85 -10.44 -2.18
C GLY A 96 16.10 -8.95 -2.46
N GLN A 97 16.67 -8.64 -3.63
CA GLN A 97 16.83 -7.28 -4.13
C GLN A 97 15.61 -6.76 -4.94
N TYR A 98 14.47 -7.45 -4.87
CA TYR A 98 13.25 -7.13 -5.63
C TYR A 98 13.39 -7.27 -7.16
N ILE A 99 14.30 -8.13 -7.64
CA ILE A 99 14.51 -8.44 -9.06
C ILE A 99 13.90 -9.81 -9.40
N LYS A 100 13.41 -10.01 -10.63
CA LYS A 100 12.65 -11.23 -11.00
C LYS A 100 13.50 -12.51 -10.96
N THR A 101 14.76 -12.46 -11.38
CA THR A 101 15.63 -13.63 -11.54
C THR A 101 17.11 -13.25 -11.46
N GLY A 102 17.98 -14.16 -11.00
CA GLY A 102 19.44 -14.05 -11.04
C GLY A 102 20.08 -15.23 -11.76
N ASN A 103 21.19 -15.00 -12.45
CA ASN A 103 21.99 -16.00 -13.17
C ASN A 103 23.47 -15.88 -12.82
N CYS A 104 24.15 -17.01 -12.62
CA CYS A 104 25.60 -17.06 -12.50
C CYS A 104 26.25 -16.92 -13.88
N ILE A 105 27.12 -15.92 -14.04
CA ILE A 105 27.83 -15.65 -15.28
C ILE A 105 29.33 -15.50 -15.00
N ASP A 106 30.14 -15.93 -15.97
CA ASP A 106 31.57 -15.65 -15.94
C ASP A 106 31.83 -14.25 -16.52
N ASN A 107 32.28 -13.32 -15.68
CA ASN A 107 32.72 -12.00 -16.09
C ASN A 107 34.24 -11.90 -15.93
N GLN A 108 34.99 -11.94 -17.04
CA GLN A 108 36.46 -11.85 -17.04
C GLN A 108 37.15 -12.89 -16.13
N ASN A 109 36.74 -14.16 -16.21
CA ASN A 109 37.19 -15.28 -15.36
C ASN A 109 36.79 -15.17 -13.87
N ILE A 110 35.82 -14.32 -13.53
CA ILE A 110 35.24 -14.27 -12.19
C ILE A 110 33.77 -14.69 -12.28
N PRO A 111 33.37 -15.79 -11.62
CA PRO A 111 32.00 -16.28 -11.64
C PRO A 111 31.14 -15.43 -10.69
N ILE A 112 30.29 -14.55 -11.24
CA ILE A 112 29.46 -13.61 -10.48
C ILE A 112 27.97 -13.87 -10.70
N CYS A 113 27.17 -13.60 -9.68
CA CYS A 113 25.73 -13.56 -9.79
C CYS A 113 25.30 -12.24 -10.45
N GLN A 114 24.66 -12.33 -11.61
CA GLN A 114 24.05 -11.20 -12.30
C GLN A 114 22.52 -11.25 -12.15
N CYS A 115 21.96 -10.19 -11.57
CA CYS A 115 20.52 -10.03 -11.45
C CYS A 115 19.91 -9.46 -12.74
N ASN A 116 18.99 -10.21 -13.36
CA ASN A 116 18.34 -9.80 -14.59
C ASN A 116 17.02 -9.08 -14.31
N ASN A 117 16.97 -7.80 -14.65
CA ASN A 117 15.71 -7.12 -14.92
C ASN A 117 15.25 -7.55 -16.31
N ASN A 118 14.38 -8.56 -16.41
CA ASN A 118 13.70 -8.84 -17.68
C ASN A 118 12.71 -7.72 -18.03
N GLN A 119 13.27 -6.60 -18.51
CA GLN A 119 12.68 -5.74 -19.51
C GLN A 119 13.66 -5.70 -20.70
N GLN A 120 13.65 -6.73 -21.54
CA GLN A 120 14.13 -6.61 -22.92
C GLN A 120 13.65 -7.79 -23.75
N THR A 121 12.86 -7.49 -24.78
CA THR A 121 13.08 -7.89 -26.19
C THR A 121 11.95 -7.28 -27.05
N THR A 122 12.24 -6.22 -27.81
CA THR A 122 12.39 -6.22 -29.29
C THR A 122 11.15 -6.62 -30.11
N ILE A 123 10.38 -5.63 -30.58
CA ILE A 123 9.80 -5.53 -31.94
C ILE A 123 9.74 -4.02 -32.23
N GLY A 124 10.59 -3.44 -33.06
CA GLY A 124 10.46 -3.48 -34.51
C GLY A 124 10.13 -2.07 -35.00
N THR A 125 11.15 -1.39 -35.52
CA THR A 125 11.07 -0.12 -36.23
C THR A 125 9.99 -0.19 -37.32
N LYS A 126 8.95 0.63 -37.19
CA LYS A 126 8.11 1.04 -38.31
C LYS A 126 7.90 2.54 -38.23
N LEU A 127 8.71 3.26 -39.00
CA LEU A 127 8.39 4.62 -39.44
C LEU A 127 7.04 4.56 -40.18
N ALA A 128 6.08 5.35 -39.71
CA ALA A 128 4.93 5.76 -40.50
C ALA A 128 4.90 7.29 -40.49
N THR A 129 5.40 7.86 -41.58
CA THR A 129 5.12 9.21 -42.05
C THR A 129 3.65 9.30 -42.47
N LEU A 130 2.94 10.34 -42.04
CA LEU A 130 1.77 10.97 -42.66
C LEU A 130 1.54 12.29 -41.89
N SER A 131 2.10 13.39 -42.37
CA SER A 131 1.47 14.37 -43.27
C SER A 131 0.45 15.27 -42.57
N SER A 132 0.84 16.53 -42.48
CA SER A 132 0.02 17.70 -42.22
C SER A 132 -1.25 17.75 -43.06
N SER A 133 -2.39 18.04 -42.43
CA SER A 133 -3.48 18.75 -43.07
C SER A 133 -4.09 19.74 -42.08
N SER A 134 -3.77 21.01 -42.33
CA SER A 134 -4.46 22.18 -41.81
C SER A 134 -5.89 22.23 -42.33
N THR A 135 -6.86 22.38 -41.44
CA THR A 135 -8.12 23.05 -41.79
C THR A 135 -8.58 23.92 -40.63
N THR A 136 -8.80 25.17 -41.02
CA THR A 136 -9.26 26.37 -40.32
C THR A 136 -10.51 26.20 -39.45
N THR A 137 -10.38 26.71 -38.23
CA THR A 137 -11.30 27.63 -37.54
C THR A 137 -12.75 27.72 -38.04
N THR A 138 -13.67 27.25 -37.19
CA THR A 138 -14.95 27.92 -36.98
C THR A 138 -15.17 28.14 -35.49
N THR A 139 -15.18 29.42 -35.14
CA THR A 139 -15.57 29.99 -33.85
C THR A 139 -16.98 29.56 -33.46
N LYS A 140 -17.12 28.86 -32.33
CA LYS A 140 -18.37 28.84 -31.55
C LYS A 140 -18.08 29.04 -30.07
N THR A 141 -18.32 30.28 -29.66
CA THR A 141 -18.92 30.69 -28.38
C THR A 141 -18.37 30.06 -27.10
N LYS A 142 -17.56 30.86 -26.41
CA LYS A 142 -17.41 30.88 -24.95
C LYS A 142 -18.75 30.61 -24.27
N THR A 143 -18.90 29.43 -23.69
CA THR A 143 -19.83 29.23 -22.58
C THR A 143 -19.04 29.27 -21.27
N SER A 144 -19.56 30.10 -20.36
CA SER A 144 -19.13 30.37 -19.00
C SER A 144 -18.63 29.14 -18.22
N PRO A 145 -17.76 29.33 -17.21
CA PRO A 145 -17.20 28.22 -16.44
C PRO A 145 -18.33 27.54 -15.67
N TYR A 146 -18.35 26.21 -15.70
CA TYR A 146 -19.14 25.40 -14.78
C TYR A 146 -18.79 25.84 -13.35
N ILE A 147 -19.72 26.54 -12.72
CA ILE A 147 -19.58 27.01 -11.34
C ILE A 147 -19.46 25.76 -10.46
N LEU A 148 -18.39 25.71 -9.67
CA LEU A 148 -18.25 24.83 -8.52
C LEU A 148 -19.40 25.16 -7.54
N ASN A 149 -20.51 24.43 -7.61
CA ASN A 149 -21.56 24.47 -6.57
C ASN A 149 -21.13 23.61 -5.37
N LEU A 150 -20.01 23.96 -4.75
CA LEU A 150 -19.74 23.57 -3.37
C LEU A 150 -19.91 24.85 -2.56
N ASP A 151 -21.12 25.06 -2.06
CA ASP A 151 -21.38 26.12 -1.09
C ASP A 151 -21.05 25.51 0.26
N PHE A 152 -19.91 25.89 0.87
CA PHE A 152 -19.51 25.40 2.20
C PHE A 152 -20.37 26.02 3.31
N LYS A 153 -21.69 26.01 3.14
CA LYS A 153 -22.65 26.29 4.19
C LYS A 153 -22.85 25.01 4.98
N SER A 154 -22.64 25.10 6.29
CA SER A 154 -22.95 24.00 7.20
C SER A 154 -24.46 23.77 7.19
N LYS A 155 -24.86 22.57 6.77
CA LYS A 155 -26.26 22.14 6.83
C LYS A 155 -26.57 21.47 8.17
N LEU A 156 -25.58 20.79 8.74
CA LEU A 156 -25.66 20.11 10.02
C LEU A 156 -24.28 20.18 10.69
N ASN A 157 -24.25 20.54 11.96
CA ASN A 157 -23.08 20.41 12.82
C ASN A 157 -23.49 19.64 14.07
N VAL A 158 -22.85 18.49 14.29
CA VAL A 158 -23.08 17.65 15.47
C VAL A 158 -21.78 17.56 16.26
N SER A 159 -21.81 18.05 17.49
CA SER A 159 -20.68 17.98 18.42
C SER A 159 -20.79 16.77 19.37
N PHE A 160 -19.65 16.25 19.80
CA PHE A 160 -19.52 15.08 20.67
C PHE A 160 -18.23 15.15 21.49
N GLN A 161 -18.10 14.25 22.46
CA GLN A 161 -16.88 14.12 23.24
C GLN A 161 -15.84 13.29 22.48
N HIS A 162 -14.68 13.92 22.30
CA HIS A 162 -13.37 13.41 21.89
C HIS A 162 -13.32 12.02 21.23
N GLY A 163 -12.94 12.00 19.96
CA GLY A 163 -12.31 10.84 19.32
C GLY A 163 -12.24 10.94 17.80
N ASN A 164 -11.13 10.46 17.24
CA ASN A 164 -10.92 10.38 15.80
C ASN A 164 -11.60 9.13 15.23
N TYR A 165 -12.90 9.25 14.97
CA TYR A 165 -13.70 8.11 14.52
C TYR A 165 -13.81 8.04 12.99
N PRO A 166 -13.62 6.86 12.37
CA PRO A 166 -13.95 6.66 10.96
C PRO A 166 -15.41 7.00 10.68
N ILE A 167 -15.60 7.56 9.48
CA ILE A 167 -16.90 7.81 8.87
C ILE A 167 -16.96 7.09 7.52
N LEU A 168 -18.15 6.64 7.12
CA LEU A 168 -18.39 5.95 5.85
C LEU A 168 -19.79 6.28 5.35
N SER A 169 -19.92 6.65 4.08
CA SER A 169 -21.25 6.86 3.48
C SER A 169 -21.88 5.52 3.12
N LEU A 170 -23.19 5.40 3.38
CA LEU A 170 -24.01 4.31 2.87
C LEU A 170 -24.66 4.68 1.52
N PRO A 171 -24.94 3.69 0.66
CA PRO A 171 -25.59 3.94 -0.64
C PRO A 171 -26.94 4.65 -0.53
N ASN A 172 -27.68 4.40 0.56
CA ASN A 172 -28.98 5.02 0.82
C ASN A 172 -28.90 6.50 1.26
N GLY A 173 -27.70 7.08 1.39
CA GLY A 173 -27.48 8.46 1.79
C GLY A 173 -27.26 8.68 3.29
N ASP A 174 -27.34 7.62 4.09
CA ASP A 174 -27.01 7.66 5.52
C ASP A 174 -25.50 7.68 5.74
N LEU A 175 -25.10 8.13 6.93
CA LEU A 175 -23.70 8.16 7.36
C LEU A 175 -23.48 7.14 8.47
N LEU A 176 -22.50 6.25 8.29
CA LEU A 176 -21.93 5.48 9.37
C LEU A 176 -20.83 6.29 10.04
N ARG A 177 -20.84 6.28 11.36
CA ARG A 177 -19.80 6.87 12.20
C ARG A 177 -19.47 5.93 13.34
N SER A 178 -18.21 5.64 13.56
CA SER A 178 -17.83 4.90 14.76
C SER A 178 -17.78 5.80 16.00
N SER A 179 -17.76 5.19 17.17
CA SER A 179 -17.61 5.83 18.47
C SER A 179 -16.80 4.91 19.38
N ASP A 180 -16.49 5.33 20.61
CA ASP A 180 -15.78 4.48 21.58
C ASP A 180 -16.45 3.11 21.79
N MET A 181 -17.79 3.06 21.78
CA MET A 181 -18.51 1.83 22.15
C MET A 181 -19.24 1.15 21.01
N ASN A 182 -19.62 1.87 19.96
CA ASN A 182 -20.53 1.35 18.93
C ASN A 182 -20.35 2.05 17.58
N ILE A 183 -21.08 1.56 16.57
CA ILE A 183 -21.20 2.21 15.26
C ILE A 183 -22.60 2.82 15.15
N GLN A 184 -22.68 4.10 14.81
CA GLN A 184 -23.91 4.87 14.70
C GLN A 184 -24.30 5.05 13.24
N ILE A 185 -25.57 4.80 12.90
CA ILE A 185 -26.15 5.10 11.59
C ILE A 185 -26.95 6.40 11.70
N TRP A 186 -26.54 7.41 10.94
CA TRP A 186 -27.11 8.76 11.00
C TRP A 186 -27.96 9.08 9.77
N ASP A 187 -29.14 9.62 10.03
CA ASP A 187 -29.88 10.44 9.06
C ASP A 187 -29.22 11.83 9.01
N THR A 188 -28.43 12.09 7.99
CA THR A 188 -27.70 13.37 7.87
C THR A 188 -28.60 14.54 7.48
N GLU A 189 -29.82 14.27 7.01
CA GLU A 189 -30.77 15.33 6.64
C GLU A 189 -31.58 15.80 7.85
N LYS A 190 -31.92 14.86 8.73
CA LYS A 190 -32.64 15.13 9.98
C LYS A 190 -31.72 15.40 11.17
N GLY A 191 -30.44 15.01 11.07
CA GLY A 191 -29.47 15.12 12.16
C GLY A 191 -29.77 14.20 13.33
N VAL A 192 -30.31 13.00 13.07
CA VAL A 192 -30.68 12.03 14.11
C VAL A 192 -30.03 10.66 13.87
N ILE A 193 -29.76 9.95 14.95
CA ILE A 193 -29.32 8.56 14.91
C ILE A 193 -30.54 7.68 14.58
N LYS A 194 -30.48 6.95 13.47
CA LYS A 194 -31.49 5.95 13.09
C LYS A 194 -31.32 4.66 13.87
N ARG A 195 -30.07 4.23 14.07
CA ARG A 195 -29.74 2.93 14.67
C ARG A 195 -28.32 2.94 15.24
N ASN A 196 -28.11 2.22 16.33
CA ASN A 196 -26.78 1.90 16.86
C ASN A 196 -26.49 0.40 16.66
N LEU A 197 -25.28 0.09 16.22
CA LEU A 197 -24.75 -1.27 16.09
C LEU A 197 -23.79 -1.51 17.26
N THR A 198 -24.19 -2.38 18.17
CA THR A 198 -23.46 -2.68 19.41
C THR A 198 -22.98 -4.13 19.40
N SER A 199 -21.73 -4.35 19.81
CA SER A 199 -21.10 -5.66 19.98
C SER A 199 -20.49 -5.77 21.37
N SER A 200 -20.13 -6.99 21.79
CA SER A 200 -19.31 -7.22 22.98
C SER A 200 -17.92 -6.58 22.89
N ILE A 201 -17.43 -6.37 21.66
CA ILE A 201 -16.16 -5.73 21.35
C ILE A 201 -16.41 -4.25 21.08
N ILE A 202 -15.56 -3.41 21.68
CA ILE A 202 -15.65 -1.94 21.67
C ILE A 202 -14.48 -1.33 20.87
N HIS A 203 -14.54 -0.04 20.57
CA HIS A 203 -13.60 0.73 19.74
C HIS A 203 -13.48 0.29 18.27
N PRO A 204 -14.58 0.39 17.49
CA PRO A 204 -14.52 0.27 16.03
C PRO A 204 -13.61 1.34 15.40
N TRP A 205 -12.58 0.90 14.67
CA TRP A 205 -11.46 1.73 14.21
C TRP A 205 -11.46 2.03 12.71
N LEU A 206 -11.85 1.08 11.86
CA LEU A 206 -11.95 1.26 10.41
C LEU A 206 -13.25 0.64 9.93
N LEU A 207 -13.83 1.20 8.87
CA LEU A 207 -15.10 0.77 8.29
C LEU A 207 -14.94 0.48 6.80
N GLY A 208 -15.70 -0.49 6.30
CA GLY A 208 -15.82 -0.82 4.89
C GLY A 208 -17.18 -1.44 4.60
N LEU A 209 -17.61 -1.39 3.34
CA LEU A 209 -18.90 -1.95 2.93
C LEU A 209 -18.67 -3.00 1.84
N LEU A 210 -19.17 -4.22 2.06
CA LEU A 210 -19.17 -5.26 1.03
C LEU A 210 -20.24 -4.98 -0.03
N SER A 211 -20.08 -5.57 -1.21
CA SER A 211 -20.99 -5.41 -2.35
C SER A 211 -22.42 -5.88 -2.03
N ASN A 212 -22.58 -6.83 -1.11
CA ASN A 212 -23.86 -7.32 -0.63
C ASN A 212 -24.52 -6.40 0.42
N GLY A 213 -23.87 -5.30 0.81
CA GLY A 213 -24.36 -4.35 1.82
C GLY A 213 -23.99 -4.71 3.27
N ASP A 214 -23.28 -5.82 3.51
CA ASP A 214 -22.76 -6.14 4.84
C ASP A 214 -21.67 -5.11 5.21
N LEU A 215 -21.70 -4.65 6.46
CA LEU A 215 -20.71 -3.72 7.00
C LEU A 215 -19.53 -4.49 7.59
N VAL A 216 -18.32 -4.07 7.24
CA VAL A 216 -17.07 -4.57 7.80
C VAL A 216 -16.53 -3.51 8.74
N ALA A 217 -16.23 -3.88 9.98
CA ALA A 217 -15.61 -3.00 10.94
C ALA A 217 -14.44 -3.68 11.65
N THR A 218 -13.31 -3.00 11.69
CA THR A 218 -12.14 -3.49 12.42
C THR A 218 -12.21 -3.02 13.85
N TYR A 219 -11.87 -3.89 14.78
CA TYR A 219 -11.77 -3.60 16.20
C TYR A 219 -10.33 -3.83 16.60
N GLY A 220 -9.69 -2.80 17.14
CA GLY A 220 -8.28 -2.81 17.50
C GLY A 220 -8.09 -2.40 18.95
N GLY A 221 -7.37 -3.22 19.71
CA GLY A 221 -6.98 -2.95 21.09
C GLY A 221 -5.68 -3.65 21.47
N LEU A 222 -5.19 -3.43 22.69
CA LEU A 222 -3.92 -4.02 23.15
C LEU A 222 -3.91 -5.57 23.13
N LEU A 223 -5.07 -6.22 23.18
CA LEU A 223 -5.18 -7.68 23.35
C LEU A 223 -6.07 -8.40 22.32
N MET A 224 -6.84 -7.68 21.51
CA MET A 224 -7.74 -8.30 20.52
C MET A 224 -7.76 -7.45 19.25
N ASN A 225 -7.46 -8.08 18.11
CA ASN A 225 -7.63 -7.48 16.79
C ASN A 225 -8.56 -8.38 15.99
N GLN A 226 -9.71 -7.85 15.62
CA GLN A 226 -10.74 -8.64 14.93
C GLN A 226 -11.45 -7.78 13.91
N ILE A 227 -12.03 -8.43 12.91
CA ILE A 227 -12.90 -7.81 11.94
C ILE A 227 -14.29 -8.39 12.12
N LEU A 228 -15.26 -7.54 12.43
CA LEU A 228 -16.67 -7.95 12.53
C LEU A 228 -17.35 -7.62 11.21
N VAL A 229 -18.09 -8.59 10.70
CA VAL A 229 -18.97 -8.44 9.54
C VAL A 229 -20.41 -8.42 10.03
N TRP A 230 -21.10 -7.33 9.77
CA TRP A 230 -22.46 -7.05 10.23
C TRP A 230 -23.43 -7.23 9.07
N ASP A 231 -24.54 -7.92 9.33
CA ASP A 231 -25.68 -7.89 8.41
C ASP A 231 -26.49 -6.62 8.68
N MET A 232 -26.46 -5.70 7.73
CA MET A 232 -27.12 -4.40 7.88
C MET A 232 -28.64 -4.47 7.76
N ASN A 233 -29.17 -5.56 7.19
CA ASN A 233 -30.61 -5.78 7.04
C ASN A 233 -31.22 -6.49 8.26
N GLU A 234 -30.42 -7.22 9.03
CA GLU A 234 -30.86 -7.85 10.27
C GLU A 234 -31.18 -6.78 11.31
N THR A 235 -32.35 -6.85 11.94
CA THR A 235 -32.83 -5.90 12.95
C THR A 235 -32.87 -6.50 14.36
N SER A 236 -32.50 -7.77 14.51
CA SER A 236 -32.36 -8.47 15.79
C SER A 236 -31.24 -7.90 16.68
N LYS A 237 -31.14 -8.43 17.90
CA LYS A 237 -30.17 -8.01 18.92
C LYS A 237 -28.71 -8.38 18.59
N GLU A 238 -28.47 -9.35 17.71
CA GLU A 238 -27.12 -9.81 17.34
C GLU A 238 -26.92 -9.74 15.81
N PRO A 239 -26.75 -8.54 15.24
CA PRO A 239 -26.56 -8.38 13.79
C PRO A 239 -25.14 -8.75 13.29
N VAL A 240 -24.26 -9.27 14.17
CA VAL A 240 -22.92 -9.72 13.77
C VAL A 240 -23.04 -11.08 13.08
N LYS A 241 -22.72 -11.10 11.80
CA LYS A 241 -22.80 -12.28 10.94
C LYS A 241 -21.56 -13.16 11.04
N ARG A 242 -20.38 -12.53 11.13
CA ARG A 242 -19.08 -13.21 11.19
C ARG A 242 -18.06 -12.39 11.97
N ILE A 243 -17.10 -13.10 12.57
CA ILE A 243 -15.90 -12.53 13.20
C ILE A 243 -14.70 -13.15 12.49
N LEU A 244 -13.80 -12.31 11.99
CA LEU A 244 -12.54 -12.73 11.37
C LEU A 244 -11.41 -12.33 12.32
N GLU A 245 -10.59 -13.30 12.73
CA GLU A 245 -9.46 -13.06 13.61
C GLU A 245 -8.31 -12.41 12.82
N THR A 246 -7.70 -11.39 13.41
CA THR A 246 -6.44 -10.82 12.92
C THR A 246 -5.43 -10.83 14.05
N HIS A 247 -4.18 -11.16 13.76
CA HIS A 247 -3.15 -11.22 14.81
C HIS A 247 -2.44 -9.87 15.01
N PHE A 248 -2.83 -8.83 14.27
CA PHE A 248 -2.13 -7.54 14.25
C PHE A 248 -3.12 -6.36 14.20
N PRO A 249 -2.77 -5.21 14.81
CA PRO A 249 -3.59 -4.01 14.75
C PRO A 249 -3.60 -3.45 13.33
N MET A 250 -4.76 -3.03 12.83
CA MET A 250 -4.94 -2.57 11.44
C MET A 250 -4.89 -1.04 11.37
N GLY A 251 -4.05 -0.50 10.49
CA GLY A 251 -3.87 0.94 10.29
C GLY A 251 -4.68 1.51 9.13
N CYS A 252 -4.93 0.69 8.11
CA CYS A 252 -5.80 1.02 6.98
C CYS A 252 -6.55 -0.23 6.51
N LEU A 253 -7.71 -0.01 5.90
CA LEU A 253 -8.58 -1.04 5.35
C LEU A 253 -9.19 -0.53 4.03
N THR A 254 -9.35 -1.43 3.07
CA THR A 254 -10.17 -1.24 1.88
C THR A 254 -10.86 -2.55 1.54
N VAL A 255 -12.15 -2.45 1.23
CA VAL A 255 -12.90 -3.56 0.62
C VAL A 255 -12.63 -3.52 -0.87
N LEU A 256 -12.12 -4.63 -1.41
CA LEU A 256 -11.87 -4.81 -2.83
C LEU A 256 -13.18 -5.11 -3.57
N LYS A 257 -13.20 -4.93 -4.89
CA LYS A 257 -14.36 -5.14 -5.77
C LYS A 257 -14.87 -6.58 -5.77
N ASN A 258 -14.02 -7.53 -5.41
CA ASN A 258 -14.38 -8.94 -5.25
C ASN A 258 -14.81 -9.28 -3.81
N ASP A 259 -15.05 -8.26 -2.97
CA ASP A 259 -15.35 -8.33 -1.53
C ASP A 259 -14.22 -8.82 -0.63
N ASP A 260 -13.02 -9.08 -1.15
CA ASP A 260 -11.87 -9.36 -0.29
C ASP A 260 -11.43 -8.11 0.46
N LEU A 261 -10.78 -8.31 1.60
CA LEU A 261 -10.30 -7.23 2.46
C LEU A 261 -8.81 -7.02 2.23
N ALA A 262 -8.42 -5.82 1.81
CA ALA A 262 -7.03 -5.39 1.79
C ALA A 262 -6.75 -4.49 2.99
N PHE A 263 -5.76 -4.83 3.81
CA PHE A 263 -5.42 -4.03 4.99
C PHE A 263 -3.93 -4.04 5.29
N GLY A 264 -3.45 -2.94 5.87
CA GLY A 264 -2.08 -2.80 6.35
C GLY A 264 -2.05 -2.60 7.87
N PRO A 265 -1.03 -3.11 8.57
CA PRO A 265 -0.93 -3.00 10.03
C PRO A 265 -0.57 -1.57 10.50
N PHE A 266 -1.00 -1.22 11.72
CA PHE A 266 -0.85 0.12 12.30
C PHE A 266 0.52 0.34 12.97
N PHE A 267 1.08 -0.67 13.62
CA PHE A 267 2.41 -0.61 14.23
C PHE A 267 2.99 -2.02 14.37
N ASN A 268 4.32 -2.12 14.31
CA ASN A 268 5.06 -3.32 14.65
C ASN A 268 5.21 -3.36 16.19
N ARG A 269 4.78 -4.43 16.88
CA ARG A 269 4.89 -4.56 18.36
C ARG A 269 6.32 -4.76 18.86
N GLY A 270 7.32 -4.64 17.99
CA GLY A 270 8.72 -4.91 18.31
C GLY A 270 9.08 -6.40 18.26
N ASN A 271 8.15 -7.26 17.86
CA ASN A 271 8.45 -8.64 17.53
C ASN A 271 9.06 -8.69 16.13
N GLU A 272 10.14 -9.45 15.96
CA GLU A 272 10.85 -9.58 14.67
C GLU A 272 9.96 -10.18 13.55
N GLU A 273 8.82 -10.78 13.89
CA GLU A 273 7.85 -11.37 12.97
C GLU A 273 6.74 -10.40 12.49
N ASP A 274 6.55 -9.26 13.17
CA ASP A 274 5.47 -8.30 12.87
C ASP A 274 5.86 -7.39 11.69
N THR A 275 5.61 -7.85 10.47
CA THR A 275 5.90 -7.07 9.25
C THR A 275 4.85 -6.01 8.95
N LEU A 276 5.23 -4.93 8.25
CA LEU A 276 4.31 -3.87 7.79
C LEU A 276 3.69 -4.16 6.42
N ASP A 277 3.52 -5.44 6.11
CA ASP A 277 3.03 -5.91 4.83
C ASP A 277 1.52 -5.73 4.70
N ILE A 278 1.06 -5.58 3.46
CA ILE A 278 -0.38 -5.49 3.17
C ILE A 278 -0.91 -6.92 3.00
N MET A 279 -1.99 -7.22 3.71
CA MET A 279 -2.65 -8.52 3.65
C MET A 279 -3.92 -8.43 2.82
N ILE A 280 -4.15 -9.42 1.96
CA ILE A 280 -5.39 -9.64 1.23
C ILE A 280 -6.08 -10.85 1.84
N MET A 281 -7.28 -10.65 2.38
CA MET A 281 -8.05 -11.66 3.13
C MET A 281 -9.39 -11.93 2.46
N ASP A 282 -9.80 -13.19 2.41
CA ASP A 282 -11.16 -13.57 2.06
C ASP A 282 -12.17 -13.11 3.13
N SER A 283 -13.13 -12.26 2.77
CA SER A 283 -14.13 -11.75 3.72
C SER A 283 -15.17 -12.79 4.18
N LYS A 284 -15.22 -13.98 3.57
CA LYS A 284 -16.17 -15.05 3.91
C LYS A 284 -15.59 -16.01 4.93
N ASN A 285 -14.33 -16.39 4.79
CA ASN A 285 -13.69 -17.40 5.65
C ASN A 285 -12.50 -16.88 6.46
N GLY A 286 -12.05 -15.64 6.24
CA GLY A 286 -10.95 -15.02 6.99
C GLY A 286 -9.55 -15.52 6.61
N LEU A 287 -9.42 -16.32 5.54
CA LEU A 287 -8.12 -16.81 5.10
C LEU A 287 -7.34 -15.72 4.37
N ILE A 288 -6.05 -15.59 4.69
CA ILE A 288 -5.13 -14.72 3.94
C ILE A 288 -4.84 -15.37 2.58
N LYS A 289 -5.25 -14.70 1.50
CA LYS A 289 -4.99 -15.13 0.11
C LYS A 289 -3.61 -14.70 -0.36
N GLN A 290 -3.17 -13.52 0.06
CA GLN A 290 -1.96 -12.91 -0.44
C GLN A 290 -1.38 -11.91 0.55
N ARG A 291 -0.05 -11.76 0.50
CA ARG A 291 0.73 -10.81 1.28
C ARG A 291 1.60 -10.00 0.33
N LEU A 292 1.47 -8.67 0.38
CA LEU A 292 2.23 -7.74 -0.46
C LEU A 292 3.38 -7.17 0.37
N VAL A 293 4.57 -7.71 0.12
CA VAL A 293 5.78 -7.41 0.89
C VAL A 293 6.55 -6.26 0.26
N GLY A 294 6.91 -5.26 1.07
CA GLY A 294 7.90 -4.26 0.66
C GLY A 294 7.75 -2.85 1.22
N HIS A 295 6.70 -2.54 1.96
CA HIS A 295 6.65 -1.30 2.74
C HIS A 295 7.49 -1.45 4.01
N SER A 296 8.31 -0.45 4.32
CA SER A 296 9.18 -0.47 5.52
C SER A 296 8.60 0.31 6.70
N LYS A 297 7.48 1.02 6.47
CA LYS A 297 6.75 1.79 7.48
C LYS A 297 5.24 1.71 7.24
N ILE A 298 4.48 2.27 8.17
CA ILE A 298 3.01 2.23 8.24
C ILE A 298 2.40 2.61 6.89
N VAL A 299 1.48 1.76 6.41
CA VAL A 299 0.67 2.03 5.22
C VAL A 299 -0.53 2.89 5.62
N ARG A 300 -0.65 4.06 5.01
CA ARG A 300 -1.64 5.10 5.35
C ARG A 300 -2.97 4.92 4.63
N GLN A 301 -2.94 4.49 3.37
CA GLN A 301 -4.13 4.32 2.55
C GLN A 301 -3.93 3.25 1.48
N LEU A 302 -5.02 2.56 1.15
CA LEU A 302 -5.12 1.58 0.06
C LEU A 302 -6.21 2.02 -0.91
N ILE A 303 -6.01 1.83 -2.21
CA ILE A 303 -7.02 2.08 -3.25
C ILE A 303 -6.90 1.01 -4.34
N GLU A 304 -7.99 0.33 -4.65
CA GLU A 304 -8.06 -0.55 -5.81
C GLU A 304 -8.38 0.23 -7.09
N LEU A 305 -7.66 -0.06 -8.17
CA LEU A 305 -7.86 0.49 -9.51
C LEU A 305 -8.76 -0.41 -10.37
N SER A 306 -9.17 0.04 -11.56
CA SER A 306 -10.04 -0.74 -12.47
C SER A 306 -9.38 -1.99 -13.07
N ASN A 307 -8.06 -2.11 -13.03
CA ASN A 307 -7.32 -3.16 -13.71
C ASN A 307 -6.59 -4.11 -12.76
N ASN A 308 -7.24 -4.50 -11.66
CA ASN A 308 -6.70 -5.41 -10.64
C ASN A 308 -5.35 -4.93 -10.09
N ARG A 309 -5.18 -3.61 -9.98
CA ARG A 309 -4.03 -3.01 -9.32
C ARG A 309 -4.44 -2.45 -7.98
N LEU A 310 -3.60 -2.61 -6.97
CA LEU A 310 -3.75 -1.96 -5.68
C LEU A 310 -2.70 -0.86 -5.56
N VAL A 311 -3.10 0.32 -5.13
CA VAL A 311 -2.19 1.40 -4.77
C VAL A 311 -2.13 1.48 -3.25
N SER A 312 -0.92 1.60 -2.71
CA SER A 312 -0.68 1.82 -1.30
C SER A 312 0.25 3.01 -1.08
N CYS A 313 -0.04 3.85 -0.09
CA CYS A 313 0.84 4.96 0.29
C CYS A 313 1.31 4.80 1.74
N SER A 314 2.52 5.24 2.06
CA SER A 314 3.17 4.92 3.34
C SER A 314 4.05 6.04 3.90
N ASP A 315 4.30 5.92 5.21
CA ASP A 315 5.31 6.67 5.96
C ASP A 315 6.75 6.39 5.49
N ASP A 316 6.97 5.37 4.68
CA ASP A 316 8.28 5.08 4.09
C ASP A 316 8.62 5.98 2.90
N LYS A 317 7.78 6.99 2.66
CA LYS A 317 7.90 7.97 1.58
C LYS A 317 7.70 7.37 0.19
N THR A 318 7.01 6.23 0.11
CA THR A 318 6.70 5.59 -1.17
C THR A 318 5.20 5.43 -1.39
N VAL A 319 4.83 5.48 -2.66
CA VAL A 319 3.58 4.91 -3.15
C VAL A 319 3.92 3.67 -3.97
N LYS A 320 3.32 2.54 -3.63
CA LYS A 320 3.53 1.28 -4.35
C LYS A 320 2.27 0.91 -5.12
N VAL A 321 2.48 0.35 -6.31
CA VAL A 321 1.42 -0.18 -7.17
C VAL A 321 1.64 -1.67 -7.31
N TRP A 322 0.65 -2.45 -6.92
CA TRP A 322 0.72 -3.90 -6.87
C TRP A 322 -0.22 -4.50 -7.90
N ASN A 323 0.14 -5.65 -8.45
CA ASN A 323 -0.78 -6.50 -9.18
C ASN A 323 -1.50 -7.42 -8.19
N LEU A 324 -2.83 -7.28 -8.06
CA LEU A 324 -3.63 -8.10 -7.14
C LEU A 324 -3.76 -9.57 -7.56
N LEU A 325 -3.45 -9.91 -8.82
CA LEU A 325 -3.56 -11.30 -9.30
C LEU A 325 -2.39 -12.16 -8.84
N ASN A 326 -1.19 -11.59 -8.75
CA ASN A 326 0.04 -12.33 -8.44
C ASN A 326 0.89 -11.70 -7.33
N GLY A 327 0.46 -10.56 -6.77
CA GLY A 327 1.10 -9.91 -5.63
C GLY A 327 2.38 -9.16 -5.97
N THR A 328 2.73 -9.08 -7.25
CA THR A 328 3.99 -8.45 -7.68
C THR A 328 3.90 -6.93 -7.63
N LEU A 329 5.01 -6.31 -7.24
CA LEU A 329 5.19 -4.86 -7.31
C LEU A 329 5.37 -4.44 -8.78
N ILE A 330 4.50 -3.54 -9.24
CA ILE A 330 4.53 -2.95 -10.57
C ILE A 330 5.37 -1.68 -10.55
N HIS A 331 5.04 -0.75 -9.64
CA HIS A 331 5.71 0.55 -9.52
C HIS A 331 6.03 0.87 -8.07
N ASN A 332 7.17 1.55 -7.87
CA ASN A 332 7.63 2.06 -6.59
C ASN A 332 7.92 3.55 -6.71
N LEU A 333 6.90 4.38 -6.51
CA LEU A 333 6.96 5.82 -6.70
C LEU A 333 7.57 6.47 -5.46
N GLN A 334 8.75 7.06 -5.64
CA GLN A 334 9.51 7.67 -4.55
C GLN A 334 9.08 9.12 -4.32
N HIS A 335 8.91 9.50 -3.06
CA HIS A 335 8.56 10.85 -2.65
C HIS A 335 9.59 11.41 -1.66
N PRO A 336 9.75 12.75 -1.59
CA PRO A 336 10.66 13.38 -0.65
C PRO A 336 10.17 13.28 0.80
N GLU A 337 8.87 13.08 1.01
CA GLU A 337 8.21 13.06 2.31
C GLU A 337 7.20 11.92 2.41
N ARG A 338 6.73 11.66 3.64
CA ARG A 338 5.69 10.68 3.94
C ARG A 338 4.44 10.96 3.10
N VAL A 339 3.80 9.90 2.62
CA VAL A 339 2.61 10.01 1.77
C VAL A 339 1.37 9.67 2.60
N GLU A 340 0.58 10.68 2.91
CA GLU A 340 -0.55 10.58 3.84
C GLU A 340 -1.85 10.17 3.14
N SER A 341 -1.98 10.47 1.85
CA SER A 341 -3.17 10.14 1.08
C SER A 341 -2.88 10.01 -0.41
N VAL A 342 -3.69 9.19 -1.09
CA VAL A 342 -3.69 9.04 -2.54
C VAL A 342 -5.12 9.16 -3.08
N ALA A 343 -5.25 9.58 -4.34
CA ALA A 343 -6.52 9.61 -5.05
C ALA A 343 -6.32 9.39 -6.56
N LEU A 344 -7.13 8.51 -7.16
CA LEU A 344 -7.13 8.29 -8.60
C LEU A 344 -7.94 9.39 -9.30
N LEU A 345 -7.26 10.16 -10.15
CA LEU A 345 -7.86 11.22 -10.96
C LEU A 345 -8.66 10.64 -12.13
N LYS A 346 -9.61 11.42 -12.65
CA LYS A 346 -10.45 11.01 -13.79
C LYS A 346 -9.66 10.75 -15.07
N ASN A 347 -8.51 11.38 -15.23
CA ASN A 347 -7.60 11.19 -16.36
C ASN A 347 -6.70 9.94 -16.20
N GLY A 348 -6.87 9.15 -15.13
CA GLY A 348 -6.08 7.93 -14.86
C GLY A 348 -4.78 8.19 -14.08
N GLN A 349 -4.41 9.45 -13.86
CA GLN A 349 -3.24 9.79 -13.05
C GLN A 349 -3.53 9.62 -11.56
N LEU A 350 -2.47 9.46 -10.77
CA LEU A 350 -2.54 9.37 -9.32
C LEU A 350 -2.09 10.67 -8.68
N ALA A 351 -2.92 11.23 -7.81
CA ALA A 351 -2.54 12.33 -6.92
C ALA A 351 -2.09 11.77 -5.58
N CYS A 352 -0.91 12.18 -5.12
CA CYS A 352 -0.29 11.73 -3.86
C CYS A 352 -0.07 12.94 -2.94
N GLY A 353 -0.81 13.02 -1.84
CA GLY A 353 -0.70 14.07 -0.83
C GLY A 353 0.42 13.77 0.16
N LEU A 354 1.37 14.71 0.27
CA LEU A 354 2.55 14.57 1.10
C LEU A 354 2.39 15.30 2.44
N TYR A 355 3.13 14.83 3.44
CA TYR A 355 3.15 15.42 4.79
C TYR A 355 3.60 16.89 4.81
N ASN A 356 4.42 17.33 3.85
CA ASN A 356 4.82 18.73 3.72
C ASN A 356 3.75 19.62 3.05
N GLY A 357 2.58 19.07 2.72
CA GLY A 357 1.48 19.77 2.07
C GLY A 357 1.54 19.81 0.55
N HIS A 358 2.57 19.25 -0.09
CA HIS A 358 2.61 19.17 -1.56
C HIS A 358 1.75 18.01 -2.07
N ILE A 359 1.26 18.12 -3.30
CA ILE A 359 0.70 16.98 -4.03
C ILE A 359 1.57 16.67 -5.23
N HIS A 360 2.02 15.43 -5.33
CA HIS A 360 2.67 14.94 -6.54
C HIS A 360 1.65 14.22 -7.42
N ILE A 361 1.67 14.50 -8.71
CA ILE A 361 0.87 13.82 -9.73
C ILE A 361 1.76 12.85 -10.49
N TRP A 362 1.31 11.62 -10.64
CA TRP A 362 2.01 10.54 -11.32
C TRP A 362 1.15 9.92 -12.39
N ASN A 363 1.77 9.52 -13.49
CA ASN A 363 1.18 8.59 -14.42
C ASN A 363 1.39 7.18 -13.85
N ILE A 364 0.29 6.49 -13.56
CA ILE A 364 0.33 5.18 -12.90
C ILE A 364 0.62 4.02 -13.85
N ASP A 365 0.50 4.26 -15.16
CA ASP A 365 0.72 3.22 -16.17
C ASP A 365 2.20 3.03 -16.45
N ASP A 366 2.95 4.11 -16.62
CA ASP A 366 4.40 4.07 -16.85
C ASP A 366 5.23 4.41 -15.58
N GLY A 367 4.58 4.83 -14.50
CA GLY A 367 5.25 5.19 -13.24
C GLY A 367 6.02 6.51 -13.30
N THR A 368 5.72 7.37 -14.28
CA THR A 368 6.42 8.65 -14.45
C THR A 368 5.82 9.76 -13.60
N TYR A 369 6.70 10.61 -13.06
CA TYR A 369 6.29 11.82 -12.35
C TYR A 369 5.84 12.88 -13.37
N VAL A 370 4.65 13.47 -13.14
CA VAL A 370 4.06 14.46 -14.04
C VAL A 370 4.33 15.87 -13.54
N ARG A 371 3.95 16.17 -12.29
CA ARG A 371 4.09 17.52 -11.70
C ARG A 371 3.84 17.55 -10.19
N THR A 372 4.13 18.70 -9.59
CA THR A 372 3.75 19.04 -8.22
C THR A 372 2.72 20.16 -8.23
N ILE A 373 1.72 20.02 -7.36
CA ILE A 373 0.76 21.07 -7.02
C ILE A 373 1.13 21.57 -5.62
N PHE A 374 1.42 22.87 -5.53
CA PHE A 374 1.80 23.52 -4.28
C PHE A 374 0.56 24.08 -3.59
N ILE A 375 0.27 23.58 -2.38
CA ILE A 375 -0.98 23.89 -1.67
C ILE A 375 -0.75 24.81 -0.48
N SER A 376 0.21 24.42 0.36
CA SER A 376 0.38 24.95 1.71
C SER A 376 1.67 24.38 2.33
N LYS A 377 2.09 24.96 3.45
CA LYS A 377 3.15 24.41 4.32
C LYS A 377 2.66 23.29 5.24
N TYR A 378 1.39 22.93 5.17
CA TYR A 378 0.73 22.04 6.11
C TYR A 378 0.22 20.77 5.43
N PRO A 379 0.32 19.60 6.09
CA PRO A 379 -0.09 18.30 5.54
C PRO A 379 -1.52 18.32 5.03
N THR A 380 -1.72 17.68 3.88
CA THR A 380 -3.06 17.34 3.40
C THR A 380 -3.37 15.92 3.85
N GLU A 381 -4.23 15.79 4.85
CA GLU A 381 -4.51 14.51 5.51
C GLU A 381 -5.28 13.56 4.59
N ARG A 382 -6.21 14.09 3.77
CA ARG A 382 -7.03 13.28 2.87
C ARG A 382 -7.26 14.00 1.55
N LEU A 383 -7.15 13.25 0.45
CA LEU A 383 -7.50 13.69 -0.91
C LEU A 383 -8.79 13.01 -1.36
N LYS A 384 -9.66 13.76 -2.04
CA LYS A 384 -10.85 13.23 -2.71
C LYS A 384 -11.00 13.88 -4.08
N VAL A 385 -11.43 13.10 -5.07
CA VAL A 385 -11.72 13.60 -6.42
C VAL A 385 -13.19 13.92 -6.52
N LEU A 386 -13.49 15.14 -6.95
CA LEU A 386 -14.84 15.64 -7.15
C LEU A 386 -15.43 15.11 -8.47
N ASN A 387 -16.76 15.16 -8.58
CA ASN A 387 -17.47 14.75 -9.80
C ASN A 387 -17.11 15.57 -11.04
N ASN A 388 -16.61 16.80 -10.88
CA ASN A 388 -16.09 17.60 -12.00
C ASN A 388 -14.61 17.30 -12.34
N GLY A 389 -13.96 16.38 -11.62
CA GLY A 389 -12.56 16.00 -11.82
C GLY A 389 -11.56 16.82 -10.98
N TYR A 390 -12.00 17.85 -10.27
CA TYR A 390 -11.11 18.61 -9.39
C TYR A 390 -10.75 17.84 -8.14
N LEU A 391 -9.61 18.21 -7.55
CA LEU A 391 -9.07 17.59 -6.36
C LEU A 391 -9.43 18.42 -5.14
N LEU A 392 -10.12 17.81 -4.18
CA LEU A 392 -10.38 18.37 -2.86
C LEU A 392 -9.34 17.83 -1.89
N GLY A 393 -8.72 18.73 -1.14
CA GLY A 393 -7.82 18.39 -0.04
C GLY A 393 -8.26 19.10 1.23
N GLY A 394 -8.22 18.34 2.32
CA GLY A 394 -8.48 18.82 3.67
C GLY A 394 -7.21 18.73 4.50
N SER A 395 -7.02 19.74 5.35
CA SER A 395 -5.86 19.84 6.23
C SER A 395 -6.29 19.76 7.69
N SER A 396 -5.42 19.19 8.51
CA SER A 396 -5.55 19.24 9.97
C SER A 396 -5.57 20.68 10.50
N PHE A 397 -5.10 21.67 9.75
CA PHE A 397 -5.16 23.08 10.14
C PHE A 397 -6.47 23.79 9.76
N GLY A 398 -7.51 23.04 9.41
CA GLY A 398 -8.87 23.56 9.24
C GLY A 398 -9.12 24.35 7.98
N TYR A 399 -8.54 23.92 6.86
CA TYR A 399 -8.93 24.43 5.56
C TYR A 399 -9.32 23.29 4.61
N LEU A 400 -10.27 23.59 3.74
CA LEU A 400 -10.63 22.83 2.56
C LEU A 400 -10.21 23.63 1.34
N LYS A 401 -9.48 23.00 0.42
CA LYS A 401 -9.06 23.63 -0.82
C LYS A 401 -9.31 22.72 -2.00
N ILE A 402 -9.62 23.35 -3.13
CA ILE A 402 -9.96 22.68 -4.37
C ILE A 402 -8.98 23.13 -5.45
N TRP A 403 -8.33 22.18 -6.10
CA TRP A 403 -7.43 22.43 -7.21
C TRP A 403 -7.92 21.77 -8.49
N ASN A 404 -7.59 22.40 -9.61
CA ASN A 404 -7.58 21.69 -10.88
C ASN A 404 -6.29 20.85 -10.93
N PRO A 405 -6.40 19.50 -11.01
CA PRO A 405 -5.23 18.64 -11.04
C PRO A 405 -4.39 18.78 -12.32
N ASP A 406 -4.99 19.21 -13.44
CA ASP A 406 -4.31 19.28 -14.73
C ASP A 406 -3.28 20.41 -14.79
N ASP A 407 -3.65 21.59 -14.28
CA ASP A 407 -2.81 22.80 -14.31
C ASP A 407 -2.26 23.19 -12.92
N GLY A 408 -2.76 22.58 -11.84
CA GLY A 408 -2.39 22.87 -10.45
C GLY A 408 -3.00 24.15 -9.87
N THR A 409 -3.93 24.79 -10.58
CA THR A 409 -4.52 26.06 -10.14
C THR A 409 -5.49 25.85 -8.98
N LEU A 410 -5.37 26.68 -7.94
CA LEU A 410 -6.35 26.76 -6.85
C LEU A 410 -7.66 27.37 -7.39
N LYS A 411 -8.76 26.63 -7.27
CA LYS A 411 -10.09 27.07 -7.70
C LYS A 411 -10.92 27.65 -6.57
N SER A 412 -10.80 27.06 -5.38
CA SER A 412 -11.50 27.55 -4.18
C SER A 412 -10.72 27.19 -2.93
N SER A 413 -10.87 28.02 -1.91
CA SER A 413 -10.32 27.81 -0.56
C SER A 413 -11.39 28.21 0.43
N PHE A 414 -11.55 27.38 1.45
CA PHE A 414 -12.50 27.58 2.52
C PHE A 414 -11.82 27.27 3.85
N ASP A 415 -12.02 28.14 4.83
CA ASP A 415 -11.53 27.95 6.19
C ASP A 415 -12.68 27.38 7.04
N THR A 416 -12.51 26.16 7.52
CA THR A 416 -13.49 25.49 8.37
C THR A 416 -13.36 25.91 9.83
N ASN A 417 -12.26 26.57 10.22
CA ASN A 417 -11.86 26.86 11.61
C ASN A 417 -11.82 25.62 12.52
N GLN A 418 -11.72 24.42 11.95
CA GLN A 418 -11.81 23.14 12.68
C GLN A 418 -10.93 22.08 12.04
N LEU A 419 -10.29 21.24 12.86
CA LEU A 419 -9.39 20.18 12.38
C LEU A 419 -10.15 19.19 11.49
N ILE A 420 -9.63 18.90 10.30
CA ILE A 420 -10.25 17.92 9.40
C ILE A 420 -9.43 16.64 9.44
N LEU A 421 -9.98 15.61 10.07
CA LEU A 421 -9.33 14.31 10.23
C LEU A 421 -9.85 13.28 9.22
N ARG A 422 -11.12 13.37 8.83
CA ARG A 422 -11.72 12.55 7.77
C ARG A 422 -12.62 13.38 6.88
N MET A 423 -12.76 12.90 5.65
CA MET A 423 -13.65 13.48 4.64
C MET A 423 -14.33 12.35 3.89
N GLU A 424 -15.64 12.45 3.68
CA GLU A 424 -16.42 11.48 2.94
C GLU A 424 -17.54 12.17 2.16
N PHE A 425 -17.80 11.69 0.94
CA PHE A 425 -18.93 12.16 0.15
C PHE A 425 -20.12 11.25 0.40
N LEU A 426 -21.27 11.85 0.70
CA LEU A 426 -22.54 11.15 0.73
C LEU A 426 -22.99 10.81 -0.70
N SER A 427 -23.82 9.77 -0.84
CA SER A 427 -24.40 9.41 -2.14
C SER A 427 -25.24 10.54 -2.78
N ASN A 428 -25.74 11.47 -1.98
CA ASN A 428 -26.43 12.68 -2.44
C ASN A 428 -25.48 13.83 -2.88
N GLY A 429 -24.17 13.62 -2.86
CA GLY A 429 -23.15 14.57 -3.30
C GLY A 429 -22.66 15.55 -2.23
N LYS A 430 -23.26 15.57 -1.04
CA LYS A 430 -22.82 16.42 0.07
C LYS A 430 -21.50 15.91 0.65
N LEU A 431 -20.65 16.84 1.07
CA LEU A 431 -19.40 16.52 1.76
C LEU A 431 -19.66 16.41 3.27
N VAL A 432 -19.09 15.39 3.90
CA VAL A 432 -18.99 15.29 5.36
C VAL A 432 -17.53 15.42 5.74
N THR A 433 -17.23 16.31 6.68
CA THR A 433 -15.93 16.38 7.35
C THR A 433 -16.09 16.00 8.80
N SER A 434 -15.13 15.26 9.37
CA SER A 434 -15.10 15.01 10.81
C SER A 434 -13.79 15.43 11.44
N SER A 435 -13.91 15.94 12.66
CA SER A 435 -12.84 16.28 13.58
C SER A 435 -12.86 15.31 14.78
N ASN A 436 -12.11 15.62 15.83
CA ASN A 436 -12.20 14.90 17.10
C ASN A 436 -13.52 15.15 17.84
N ASP A 437 -14.13 16.30 17.62
CA ASP A 437 -15.21 16.81 18.47
C ASP A 437 -16.51 17.05 17.71
N ASP A 438 -16.49 16.99 16.38
CA ASP A 438 -17.68 17.16 15.56
C ASP A 438 -17.58 16.48 14.19
N PHE A 439 -18.75 16.35 13.55
CA PHE A 439 -18.81 16.20 12.11
C PHE A 439 -19.76 17.26 11.53
N ILE A 440 -19.38 17.76 10.36
CA ILE A 440 -20.13 18.77 9.63
C ILE A 440 -20.54 18.20 8.28
N VAL A 441 -21.81 18.39 7.93
CA VAL A 441 -22.33 18.14 6.59
C VAL A 441 -22.41 19.46 5.83
N TRP A 442 -21.66 19.57 4.75
CA TRP A 442 -21.61 20.73 3.86
C TRP A 442 -22.60 20.55 2.70
N SER A 443 -23.23 21.65 2.28
CA SER A 443 -24.24 21.64 1.20
C SER A 443 -23.69 21.45 -0.20
#